data_AF-D5QBY0-F1
#
_entry.id   AF-D5QBY0-F1
#
_cell.length_a   1.000
_cell.length_b   1.000
_cell.length_c   1.000
_cell.angle_alpha   90.00
_cell.angle_beta   90.00
_cell.angle_gamma   90.00
#
_symmetry.space_group_name_H-M   'P 1'
#
loop_
_entity.id
_entity.type
_entity.pdbx_description
1 polymer ?
#
loop_
_entity_poly.entity_id
_entity_poly.type
_entity_poly.pdbx_seq_one_letter_code
_entity_poly.pdbx_strand_id
1 'polypeptide(L)'
;MNRTYFSSAIFKILSKNDSGMGAGHQAGFLIPTELRSFFPPLPEATIENPAPSILIDAILISDQTQPVRVITRWQAQTWYNQRSPETRLTGELEIIRKYSCEGDLLLIEKSEEDIYFQPPVYRMTLLSRGTQIFDEFLGGIGNKKWGFLSRWSHAVSEIQEESYFVREKSAAPFQAFDDDSSYVRRGRRYKRARAFRNLVIEEYGGRCAICGCGLRLSSGATELEAAHVIPKFAKGVDDVRNGLALCRTHHWAFDNWLIGILPNGILRIAPIVSTLPQNVSLLNYDGKHLFPPKNEQNAVHLDAILWSERKFNEIWQRG
;
A
#
# COMPACT_ATOMS: atom_id res chain seq x y z
N MET A 1 -4.11 -7.59 -11.00
CA MET A 1 -3.29 -6.41 -11.34
C MET A 1 -2.42 -6.07 -10.13
N ASN A 2 -1.10 -6.18 -10.30
CA ASN A 2 -0.10 -6.04 -9.23
C ASN A 2 -0.19 -4.66 -8.56
N ARG A 3 -0.13 -4.67 -7.23
CA ARG A 3 -0.26 -3.51 -6.34
C ARG A 3 1.12 -2.89 -6.12
N THR A 4 1.24 -1.59 -6.31
CA THR A 4 2.49 -0.85 -6.15
C THR A 4 2.53 -0.16 -4.78
N TYR A 5 3.43 -0.60 -3.89
CA TYR A 5 3.60 -0.09 -2.52
C TYR A 5 4.73 0.91 -2.46
N PHE A 6 4.57 2.07 -1.80
CA PHE A 6 5.62 3.09 -1.67
C PHE A 6 6.27 3.06 -0.29
N SER A 7 7.60 2.95 -0.22
CA SER A 7 8.35 2.69 1.02
C SER A 7 9.41 3.74 1.37
N SER A 8 9.82 4.54 0.39
CA SER A 8 10.79 5.61 0.59
C SER A 8 10.31 6.88 -0.10
N ALA A 9 10.70 8.02 0.45
CA ALA A 9 10.26 9.31 -0.05
C ALA A 9 11.39 10.35 0.04
N ILE A 10 11.37 11.29 -0.90
CA ILE A 10 12.14 12.52 -0.89
C ILE A 10 11.20 13.70 -1.07
N PHE A 11 11.63 14.87 -0.65
CA PHE A 11 10.92 16.12 -0.95
C PHE A 11 11.85 17.17 -1.52
N LYS A 12 11.24 18.14 -2.20
CA LYS A 12 11.88 19.35 -2.65
C LYS A 12 10.89 20.51 -2.68
N ILE A 13 11.31 21.64 -2.13
CA ILE A 13 10.66 22.94 -2.35
C ILE A 13 11.03 23.42 -3.76
N LEU A 14 10.02 23.77 -4.54
CA LEU A 14 10.17 24.22 -5.92
C LEU A 14 10.81 25.60 -5.95
N SER A 15 11.87 25.73 -6.74
CA SER A 15 12.45 27.04 -7.07
C SER A 15 11.67 27.68 -8.22
N LYS A 16 11.89 28.97 -8.46
CA LYS A 16 11.31 29.67 -9.62
C LYS A 16 11.49 28.93 -10.95
N ASN A 17 12.64 28.31 -11.17
CA ASN A 17 12.99 27.58 -12.39
C ASN A 17 12.35 26.18 -12.48
N ASP A 18 11.82 25.67 -11.37
CA ASP A 18 11.07 24.40 -11.34
C ASP A 18 9.56 24.62 -11.60
N SER A 19 9.07 25.84 -11.34
CA SER A 19 7.66 26.21 -11.47
C SER A 19 7.21 26.36 -12.92
N GLY A 20 5.90 26.25 -13.16
CA GLY A 20 5.29 26.56 -14.47
C GLY A 20 5.37 28.04 -14.85
N MET A 21 5.79 28.90 -13.91
CA MET A 21 5.87 30.36 -14.05
C MET A 21 7.24 30.85 -14.56
N GLY A 22 8.22 29.96 -14.75
CA GLY A 22 9.55 30.32 -15.24
C GLY A 22 9.54 30.69 -16.73
N ALA A 23 10.12 31.84 -17.08
CA ALA A 23 10.24 32.31 -18.47
C ALA A 23 11.18 31.47 -19.35
N GLY A 24 12.06 30.67 -18.73
CA GLY A 24 12.89 29.70 -19.43
C GLY A 24 12.13 28.40 -19.60
N HIS A 25 12.07 27.88 -20.83
CA HIS A 25 11.47 26.61 -21.24
C HIS A 25 12.12 25.36 -20.60
N GLN A 26 12.57 25.42 -19.35
CA GLN A 26 13.10 24.27 -18.63
C GLN A 26 11.93 23.33 -18.34
N ALA A 27 11.83 22.26 -19.12
CA ALA A 27 10.70 21.36 -19.13
C ALA A 27 10.75 20.32 -17.99
N GLY A 28 10.81 20.74 -16.71
CA GLY A 28 10.92 19.77 -15.64
C GLY A 28 11.25 20.27 -14.24
N PHE A 29 11.51 19.33 -13.34
CA PHE A 29 11.98 19.57 -11.98
C PHE A 29 13.46 19.23 -11.86
N LEU A 30 14.26 20.16 -11.32
CA LEU A 30 15.64 19.90 -10.96
C LEU A 30 15.71 19.00 -9.73
N ILE A 31 16.52 17.94 -9.79
CA ILE A 31 16.77 17.05 -8.65
C ILE A 31 18.17 17.34 -8.10
N PRO A 32 18.29 17.79 -6.83
CA PRO A 32 19.57 18.03 -6.17
C PRO A 32 20.47 16.79 -6.16
N THR A 33 21.78 17.01 -6.18
CA THR A 33 22.78 15.94 -6.25
C THR A 33 22.63 14.95 -5.10
N GLU A 34 22.27 15.42 -3.92
CA GLU A 34 22.07 14.60 -2.72
C GLU A 34 20.92 13.61 -2.87
N LEU A 35 19.92 13.89 -3.72
CA LEU A 35 18.75 13.03 -3.91
C LEU A 35 18.88 12.07 -5.10
N ARG A 36 19.97 12.14 -5.88
CA ARG A 36 20.13 11.34 -7.12
C ARG A 36 20.03 9.85 -6.88
N SER A 37 20.55 9.37 -5.74
CA SER A 37 20.51 7.95 -5.36
C SER A 37 19.10 7.40 -5.14
N PHE A 38 18.09 8.27 -5.06
CA PHE A 38 16.69 7.85 -5.00
C PHE A 38 16.19 7.27 -6.34
N PHE A 39 16.73 7.76 -7.45
CA PHE A 39 16.39 7.34 -8.81
C PHE A 39 17.35 6.26 -9.31
N PRO A 40 16.99 5.52 -10.38
CA PRO A 40 17.89 4.52 -10.95
C PRO A 40 19.14 5.21 -11.52
N PRO A 41 20.28 4.50 -11.56
CA PRO A 41 21.50 5.03 -12.15
C PRO A 41 21.26 5.36 -13.62
N LEU A 42 21.81 6.50 -14.05
CA LEU A 42 21.81 6.88 -15.45
C LEU A 42 22.98 6.19 -16.17
N PRO A 43 22.84 5.90 -17.48
CA PRO A 43 23.97 5.51 -18.31
C PRO A 43 25.10 6.54 -18.26
N GLU A 44 26.33 6.12 -18.51
CA GLU A 44 27.43 7.05 -18.70
C GLU A 44 27.18 7.92 -19.94
N ALA A 45 27.55 9.20 -19.83
CA ALA A 45 27.45 10.11 -20.97
C ALA A 45 28.49 9.73 -22.03
N THR A 46 28.07 9.73 -23.28
CA THR A 46 28.95 9.49 -24.44
C THR A 46 28.95 10.70 -25.37
N ILE A 47 29.85 10.72 -26.35
CA ILE A 47 29.87 11.78 -27.38
C ILE A 47 28.53 11.81 -28.15
N GLU A 48 27.97 10.63 -28.41
CA GLU A 48 26.69 10.47 -29.12
C GLU A 48 25.47 10.77 -28.24
N ASN A 49 25.60 10.56 -26.93
CA ASN A 49 24.56 10.83 -25.94
C ASN A 49 25.12 11.62 -24.75
N PRO A 50 25.34 12.94 -24.92
CA PRO A 50 25.93 13.79 -23.88
C PRO A 50 24.98 14.06 -22.71
N ALA A 51 23.70 13.70 -22.85
CA ALA A 51 22.63 13.90 -21.87
C ALA A 51 21.87 12.59 -21.61
N PRO A 52 22.51 11.60 -20.94
CA PRO A 52 21.92 10.28 -20.76
C PRO A 52 20.61 10.37 -19.98
N SER A 53 19.64 9.55 -20.41
CA SER A 53 18.30 9.53 -19.84
C SER A 53 17.70 8.13 -19.80
N ILE A 54 16.77 7.92 -18.88
CA ILE A 54 15.93 6.72 -18.79
C ILE A 54 14.47 7.15 -18.61
N LEU A 55 13.56 6.29 -19.04
CA LEU A 55 12.14 6.45 -18.78
C LEU A 55 11.78 5.81 -17.43
N ILE A 56 10.98 6.50 -16.64
CA ILE A 56 10.44 6.01 -15.37
C ILE A 56 8.92 6.12 -15.38
N ASP A 57 8.27 5.18 -14.72
CA ASP A 57 6.82 5.18 -14.53
C ASP A 57 6.46 6.07 -13.34
N ALA A 58 5.54 7.01 -13.52
CA ALA A 58 5.16 7.96 -12.50
C ALA A 58 3.64 8.15 -12.40
N ILE A 59 3.13 8.33 -11.18
CA ILE A 59 1.78 8.79 -10.90
C ILE A 59 1.87 10.23 -10.42
N LEU A 60 1.28 11.16 -11.16
CA LEU A 60 1.25 12.58 -10.84
C LEU A 60 -0.01 12.91 -10.06
N ILE A 61 0.13 13.66 -8.98
CA ILE A 61 -0.97 14.08 -8.10
C ILE A 61 -0.84 15.58 -7.82
N SER A 62 -1.95 16.29 -7.93
CA SER A 62 -2.13 17.68 -7.49
C SER A 62 -3.54 17.82 -6.93
N ASP A 63 -3.73 18.82 -6.06
CA ASP A 63 -5.03 19.34 -5.63
C ASP A 63 -5.98 19.72 -6.78
N GLN A 64 -5.44 20.15 -7.92
CA GLN A 64 -6.21 20.65 -9.08
C GLN A 64 -6.57 19.56 -10.11
N THR A 65 -6.00 18.34 -10.01
CA THR A 65 -6.16 17.31 -11.05
C THR A 65 -6.43 15.92 -10.48
N GLN A 66 -7.11 15.07 -11.26
CA GLN A 66 -7.19 13.64 -10.93
C GLN A 66 -5.80 13.01 -11.10
N PRO A 67 -5.44 11.98 -10.30
CA PRO A 67 -4.17 11.29 -10.47
C PRO A 67 -3.99 10.74 -11.90
N VAL A 68 -2.86 11.03 -12.53
CA VAL A 68 -2.53 10.56 -13.88
C VAL A 68 -1.25 9.74 -13.85
N ARG A 69 -1.27 8.55 -14.46
CA ARG A 69 -0.06 7.74 -14.67
C ARG A 69 0.59 8.15 -15.99
N VAL A 70 1.88 8.43 -15.96
CA VAL A 70 2.69 8.90 -17.09
C VAL A 70 3.99 8.14 -17.15
N ILE A 71 4.62 8.13 -18.33
CA ILE A 71 6.02 7.74 -18.48
C ILE A 71 6.82 9.04 -18.61
N THR A 72 7.61 9.36 -17.59
CA THR A 72 8.43 10.58 -17.53
C THR A 72 9.91 10.24 -17.67
N ARG A 73 10.74 11.24 -17.94
CA ARG A 73 12.17 11.07 -18.24
C ARG A 73 13.03 11.58 -17.10
N TRP A 74 13.85 10.68 -16.54
CA TRP A 74 14.96 11.01 -15.66
C TRP A 74 16.23 11.18 -16.50
N GLN A 75 16.89 12.35 -16.42
CA GLN A 75 18.04 12.64 -17.29
C GLN A 75 19.10 13.49 -16.62
N ALA A 76 20.35 13.32 -17.04
CA ALA A 76 21.43 14.24 -16.77
C ALA A 76 21.56 15.23 -17.95
N GLN A 77 21.56 16.52 -17.66
CA GLN A 77 21.78 17.60 -18.61
C GLN A 77 23.11 18.27 -18.33
N THR A 78 23.92 18.46 -19.36
CA THR A 78 25.14 19.25 -19.30
C THR A 78 24.93 20.55 -20.06
N TRP A 79 25.45 21.65 -19.52
CA TRP A 79 25.54 22.93 -20.24
C TRP A 79 27.00 23.13 -20.64
N TYR A 80 27.29 22.91 -21.94
CA TYR A 80 28.54 23.31 -22.60
C TYR A 80 29.83 22.97 -21.83
N ASN A 81 29.98 21.75 -21.30
CA ASN A 81 31.20 21.23 -20.66
C ASN A 81 31.81 22.05 -19.49
N GLN A 82 31.14 23.07 -18.95
CA GLN A 82 31.70 23.94 -17.89
C GLN A 82 31.13 23.70 -16.49
N ARG A 83 30.11 22.85 -16.35
CA ARG A 83 29.47 22.54 -15.05
C ARG A 83 29.24 21.05 -14.91
N SER A 84 29.25 20.57 -13.66
CA SER A 84 28.81 19.22 -13.33
C SER A 84 27.40 18.98 -13.90
N PRO A 85 27.12 17.81 -14.49
CA PRO A 85 25.80 17.53 -15.07
C PRO A 85 24.69 17.74 -14.03
N GLU A 86 23.66 18.51 -14.37
CA GLU A 86 22.45 18.67 -13.57
C GLU A 86 21.49 17.53 -13.87
N THR A 87 20.79 17.01 -12.87
CA THR A 87 19.83 15.92 -13.08
C THR A 87 18.39 16.41 -12.97
N ARG A 88 17.52 16.00 -13.88
CA ARG A 88 16.15 16.51 -13.99
C ARG A 88 15.13 15.43 -14.31
N LEU A 89 13.91 15.64 -13.81
CA LEU A 89 12.69 14.95 -14.28
C LEU A 89 12.02 15.81 -15.35
N THR A 90 11.76 15.26 -16.53
CA THR A 90 11.21 15.99 -17.69
C THR A 90 10.22 15.15 -18.50
N GLY A 91 9.38 15.77 -19.32
CA GLY A 91 8.42 15.07 -20.17
C GLY A 91 7.20 14.55 -19.40
N GLU A 92 6.01 14.75 -19.96
CA GLU A 92 4.72 14.37 -19.35
C GLU A 92 4.44 14.96 -17.95
N LEU A 93 5.17 16.01 -17.54
CA LEU A 93 5.00 16.66 -16.22
C LEU A 93 4.13 17.92 -16.27
N GLU A 94 3.64 18.32 -17.45
CA GLU A 94 2.87 19.55 -17.63
C GLU A 94 1.65 19.62 -16.70
N ILE A 95 1.02 18.47 -16.46
CA ILE A 95 -0.20 18.33 -15.66
C ILE A 95 -0.04 18.89 -14.24
N ILE A 96 1.13 18.71 -13.62
CA ILE A 96 1.43 19.27 -12.30
C ILE A 96 2.24 20.56 -12.39
N ARG A 97 3.10 20.70 -13.42
CA ARG A 97 3.93 21.89 -13.59
C ARG A 97 3.11 23.15 -13.85
N LYS A 98 2.04 23.07 -14.65
CA LYS A 98 1.20 24.25 -14.96
C LYS A 98 0.53 24.87 -13.74
N TYR A 99 0.33 24.10 -12.67
CA TYR A 99 -0.27 24.56 -11.43
C TYR A 99 0.76 24.87 -10.34
N SER A 100 2.04 24.60 -10.60
CA SER A 100 3.11 24.79 -9.61
C SER A 100 3.61 26.22 -9.57
N CYS A 101 3.81 26.72 -8.36
CA CYS A 101 4.41 28.01 -8.04
C CYS A 101 5.76 27.84 -7.34
N GLU A 102 6.55 28.91 -7.32
CA GLU A 102 7.75 28.97 -6.48
C GLU A 102 7.36 28.84 -5.00
N GLY A 103 8.05 27.94 -4.28
CA GLY A 103 7.78 27.67 -2.87
C GLY A 103 6.80 26.53 -2.59
N ASP A 104 6.13 25.98 -3.62
CA ASP A 104 5.35 24.75 -3.47
C ASP A 104 6.26 23.56 -3.15
N LEU A 105 5.68 22.50 -2.61
CA LEU A 105 6.42 21.29 -2.26
C LEU A 105 6.13 20.18 -3.27
N LEU A 106 7.19 19.57 -3.80
CA LEU A 106 7.13 18.34 -4.56
C LEU A 106 7.58 17.18 -3.67
N LEU A 107 6.64 16.29 -3.36
CA LEU A 107 6.88 15.03 -2.67
C LEU A 107 7.02 13.92 -3.71
N ILE A 108 8.11 13.16 -3.65
CA ILE A 108 8.35 12.03 -4.55
C ILE A 108 8.50 10.77 -3.72
N GLU A 109 7.62 9.82 -3.93
CA GLU A 109 7.62 8.52 -3.27
C GLU A 109 8.00 7.45 -4.29
N LYS A 110 8.75 6.44 -3.87
CA LYS A 110 9.21 5.34 -4.72
C LYS A 110 8.60 4.04 -4.25
N SER A 111 8.13 3.24 -5.20
CA SER A 111 7.61 1.93 -4.88
C SER A 111 8.68 0.93 -4.46
N GLU A 112 8.34 -0.01 -3.59
CA GLU A 112 9.14 -1.23 -3.43
C GLU A 112 9.17 -1.96 -4.76
N GLU A 113 10.35 -2.51 -5.05
CA GLU A 113 10.50 -3.49 -6.10
C GLU A 113 9.65 -4.69 -5.72
N ASP A 114 8.77 -5.12 -6.63
CA ASP A 114 7.96 -6.30 -6.39
C ASP A 114 8.82 -7.56 -6.53
N ILE A 115 8.29 -8.71 -6.11
CA ILE A 115 8.98 -10.01 -6.20
C ILE A 115 9.32 -10.42 -7.64
N TYR A 116 8.85 -9.66 -8.64
CA TYR A 116 9.10 -9.87 -10.06
C TYR A 116 10.13 -8.89 -10.63
N PHE A 117 10.84 -8.14 -9.78
CA PHE A 117 11.86 -7.16 -10.16
C PHE A 117 11.35 -6.11 -11.14
N GLN A 118 10.06 -5.75 -11.06
CA GLN A 118 9.54 -4.67 -11.90
C GLN A 118 10.19 -3.34 -11.51
N PRO A 119 10.52 -2.47 -12.49
CA PRO A 119 10.99 -1.13 -12.20
C PRO A 119 10.02 -0.40 -11.25
N PRO A 120 10.54 0.34 -10.28
CA PRO A 120 9.70 1.01 -9.31
C PRO A 120 8.85 2.07 -10.00
N VAL A 121 7.59 2.18 -9.59
CA VAL A 121 6.73 3.30 -9.94
C VAL A 121 7.00 4.42 -8.96
N TYR A 122 7.06 5.66 -9.45
CA TYR A 122 7.20 6.86 -8.64
C TYR A 122 5.83 7.52 -8.45
N ARG A 123 5.60 8.15 -7.31
CA ARG A 123 4.42 8.99 -7.08
C ARG A 123 4.89 10.40 -6.77
N MET A 124 4.49 11.35 -7.59
CA MET A 124 4.89 12.74 -7.52
C MET A 124 3.68 13.57 -7.12
N THR A 125 3.68 14.06 -5.89
CA THR A 125 2.59 14.86 -5.32
C THR A 125 3.04 16.30 -5.20
N LEU A 126 2.33 17.20 -5.88
CA LEU A 126 2.48 18.65 -5.71
C LEU A 126 1.58 19.10 -4.55
N LEU A 127 2.18 19.72 -3.53
CA LEU A 127 1.50 20.34 -2.41
C LEU A 127 1.65 21.85 -2.51
N SER A 128 0.53 22.52 -2.79
CA SER A 128 0.45 23.98 -2.94
C SER A 128 0.68 24.67 -1.60
N ARG A 129 1.48 25.75 -1.59
CA ARG A 129 1.71 26.56 -0.39
C ARG A 129 0.40 27.12 0.16
N GLY A 130 0.27 27.13 1.50
CA GLY A 130 -0.92 27.63 2.19
C GLY A 130 -2.07 26.64 2.29
N THR A 131 -1.85 25.38 1.89
CA THR A 131 -2.75 24.28 2.23
C THR A 131 -2.39 23.70 3.59
N GLN A 132 -3.38 23.21 4.35
CA GLN A 132 -3.15 22.59 5.66
C GLN A 132 -2.09 21.47 5.60
N ILE A 133 -2.17 20.63 4.57
CA ILE A 133 -1.23 19.54 4.29
C ILE A 133 0.21 20.06 4.07
N PHE A 134 0.38 21.19 3.40
CA PHE A 134 1.69 21.80 3.20
C PHE A 134 2.28 22.32 4.52
N ASP A 135 1.47 22.94 5.38
CA ASP A 135 1.92 23.48 6.66
C ASP A 135 2.31 22.36 7.64
N GLU A 136 1.52 21.27 7.68
CA GLU A 136 1.86 20.04 8.40
C GLU A 136 3.20 19.46 7.92
N PHE A 137 3.46 19.52 6.61
CA PHE A 137 4.74 19.11 6.03
C PHE A 137 5.90 19.98 6.48
N LEU A 138 5.78 21.29 6.34
CA LEU A 138 6.84 22.22 6.73
C LEU A 138 7.25 22.04 8.19
N GLY A 139 6.27 21.81 9.09
CA GLY A 139 6.54 21.53 10.51
C GLY A 139 7.47 20.33 10.74
N GLY A 140 7.45 19.32 9.87
CA GLY A 140 8.27 18.11 9.99
C GLY A 140 9.67 18.22 9.39
N ILE A 141 9.92 19.15 8.47
CA ILE A 141 11.21 19.26 7.75
C ILE A 141 12.07 20.47 8.15
N GLY A 142 11.52 21.41 8.92
CA GLY A 142 12.19 22.63 9.32
C GLY A 142 12.60 23.49 8.12
N ASN A 143 13.80 24.08 8.15
CA ASN A 143 14.28 25.02 7.12
C ASN A 143 14.91 24.35 5.89
N LYS A 144 14.78 23.03 5.73
CA LYS A 144 15.38 22.30 4.61
C LYS A 144 14.60 22.55 3.33
N LYS A 145 15.30 22.85 2.23
CA LYS A 145 14.71 23.00 0.90
C LYS A 145 14.51 21.66 0.18
N TRP A 146 15.18 20.60 0.61
CA TRP A 146 15.03 19.24 0.11
C TRP A 146 15.60 18.22 1.11
N GLY A 147 15.28 16.94 0.93
CA GLY A 147 15.87 15.87 1.72
C GLY A 147 15.18 14.52 1.55
N PHE A 148 15.82 13.48 2.11
CA PHE A 148 15.18 12.18 2.32
C PHE A 148 14.25 12.23 3.53
N LEU A 149 13.15 11.50 3.40
CA LEU A 149 12.19 11.31 4.46
C LEU A 149 12.31 9.86 4.93
N SER A 150 12.94 9.67 6.09
CA SER A 150 12.95 8.38 6.77
C SER A 150 11.55 7.97 7.25
N ARG A 151 10.61 8.93 7.29
CA ARG A 151 9.20 8.71 7.63
C ARG A 151 8.36 9.91 7.17
N TRP A 152 7.89 9.91 5.93
CA TRP A 152 6.84 10.82 5.48
C TRP A 152 5.54 10.05 5.28
N SER A 153 4.49 10.58 5.88
CA SER A 153 3.33 9.81 6.33
C SER A 153 2.02 10.43 5.88
N HIS A 154 1.86 10.94 4.65
CA HIS A 154 0.48 11.18 4.20
C HIS A 154 -0.24 9.85 3.95
N ALA A 155 0.42 8.87 3.34
CA ALA A 155 -0.17 7.54 3.24
C ALA A 155 -0.31 6.85 4.60
N VAL A 156 0.60 7.11 5.56
CA VAL A 156 0.53 6.52 6.92
C VAL A 156 -0.46 7.25 7.81
N SER A 157 -0.63 8.57 7.72
CA SER A 157 -1.64 9.33 8.46
C SER A 157 -3.04 8.96 7.99
N GLU A 158 -3.26 8.85 6.68
CA GLU A 158 -4.56 8.45 6.13
C GLU A 158 -4.87 6.96 6.40
N ILE A 159 -3.85 6.08 6.44
CA ILE A 159 -4.05 4.69 6.91
C ILE A 159 -4.33 4.67 8.40
N GLN A 160 -3.70 5.53 9.19
CA GLN A 160 -3.92 5.63 10.62
C GLN A 160 -5.31 6.20 10.94
N GLU A 161 -5.80 7.16 10.15
CA GLU A 161 -7.18 7.63 10.15
C GLU A 161 -8.15 6.52 9.77
N GLU A 162 -7.92 5.80 8.66
CA GLU A 162 -8.76 4.65 8.30
C GLU A 162 -8.66 3.53 9.35
N SER A 163 -7.53 3.37 10.05
CA SER A 163 -7.40 2.47 11.20
C SER A 163 -8.23 2.92 12.39
N TYR A 164 -8.31 4.23 12.66
CA TYR A 164 -9.23 4.77 13.66
C TYR A 164 -10.68 4.46 13.29
N PHE A 165 -11.09 4.73 12.04
CA PHE A 165 -12.44 4.42 11.57
C PHE A 165 -12.78 2.93 11.63
N VAL A 166 -11.84 2.05 11.28
CA VAL A 166 -12.05 0.59 11.40
C VAL A 166 -12.19 0.18 12.86
N ARG A 167 -11.38 0.74 13.78
CA ARG A 167 -11.50 0.48 15.22
C ARG A 167 -12.84 0.98 15.78
N GLU A 168 -13.27 2.18 15.39
CA GLU A 168 -14.55 2.75 15.78
C GLU A 168 -15.72 1.89 15.29
N LYS A 169 -15.65 1.41 14.03
CA LYS A 169 -16.64 0.47 13.48
C LYS A 169 -16.66 -0.85 14.25
N SER A 170 -15.50 -1.39 14.62
CA SER A 170 -15.39 -2.59 15.45
C SER A 170 -15.93 -2.39 16.89
N ALA A 171 -16.00 -1.16 17.39
CA ALA A 171 -16.62 -0.84 18.68
C ALA A 171 -18.16 -0.74 18.60
N ALA A 172 -18.72 -0.51 17.41
CA ALA A 172 -20.16 -0.52 17.18
C ALA A 172 -20.72 -1.96 17.06
N PRO A 173 -22.05 -2.19 17.12
CA PRO A 173 -22.64 -3.48 16.84
C PRO A 173 -22.19 -4.03 15.48
N PHE A 174 -21.88 -5.33 15.41
CA PHE A 174 -21.35 -5.94 14.21
C PHE A 174 -22.37 -5.91 13.06
N GLN A 175 -21.91 -5.51 11.88
CA GLN A 175 -22.66 -5.57 10.64
C GLN A 175 -21.86 -6.40 9.63
N ALA A 176 -22.38 -7.59 9.30
CA ALA A 176 -21.66 -8.58 8.50
C ALA A 176 -21.29 -8.11 7.09
N PHE A 177 -22.12 -7.24 6.51
CA PHE A 177 -22.01 -6.80 5.13
C PHE A 177 -21.85 -5.29 5.05
N ASP A 178 -21.07 -4.82 4.08
CA ASP A 178 -21.02 -3.40 3.75
C ASP A 178 -22.31 -3.02 2.98
N ASP A 179 -23.04 -2.02 3.50
CA ASP A 179 -24.09 -1.33 2.77
C ASP A 179 -23.45 -0.54 1.63
N ASP A 180 -23.63 -1.03 0.41
CA ASP A 180 -22.92 -0.60 -0.78
C ASP A 180 -23.42 0.78 -1.26
N SER A 181 -23.18 1.84 -0.46
CA SER A 181 -23.43 3.22 -0.87
C SER A 181 -22.18 3.82 -1.52
N SER A 182 -22.17 3.79 -2.86
CA SER A 182 -21.63 4.83 -3.74
C SER A 182 -20.15 5.26 -3.64
N TYR A 183 -19.46 5.23 -4.79
CA TYR A 183 -18.39 6.20 -5.12
C TYR A 183 -17.20 6.35 -4.15
N VAL A 184 -16.82 5.30 -3.42
CA VAL A 184 -15.53 5.33 -2.72
C VAL A 184 -14.42 5.33 -3.78
N ARG A 185 -13.79 6.49 -3.99
CA ARG A 185 -12.60 6.64 -4.85
C ARG A 185 -11.65 5.48 -4.57
N ARG A 186 -11.13 4.80 -5.61
CA ARG A 186 -10.30 3.57 -5.50
C ARG A 186 -9.19 3.70 -4.44
N GLY A 187 -8.63 4.90 -4.25
CA GLY A 187 -7.63 5.20 -3.23
C GLY A 187 -8.10 4.98 -1.78
N ARG A 188 -9.32 5.37 -1.42
CA ARG A 188 -9.84 5.19 -0.04
C ARG A 188 -10.12 3.72 0.27
N ARG A 189 -10.66 2.97 -0.69
CA ARG A 189 -10.86 1.52 -0.56
C ARG A 189 -9.54 0.78 -0.29
N TYR A 190 -8.47 1.20 -0.96
CA TYR A 190 -7.13 0.63 -0.74
C TYR A 190 -6.59 0.94 0.66
N LYS A 191 -6.70 2.19 1.11
CA LYS A 191 -6.26 2.61 2.46
C LYS A 191 -7.00 1.83 3.55
N ARG A 192 -8.32 1.70 3.42
CA ARG A 192 -9.17 0.91 4.33
C ARG A 192 -8.75 -0.56 4.37
N ALA A 193 -8.53 -1.18 3.21
CA ALA A 193 -8.06 -2.57 3.16
C ALA A 193 -6.71 -2.77 3.86
N ARG A 194 -5.80 -1.78 3.78
CA ARG A 194 -4.52 -1.81 4.48
C ARG A 194 -4.68 -1.58 5.99
N ALA A 195 -5.54 -0.65 6.39
CA ALA A 195 -5.90 -0.43 7.79
C ALA A 195 -6.48 -1.70 8.43
N PHE A 196 -7.49 -2.31 7.78
CA PHE A 196 -8.06 -3.60 8.18
C PHE A 196 -6.98 -4.68 8.32
N ARG A 197 -6.13 -4.84 7.30
CA ARG A 197 -5.06 -5.85 7.34
C ARG A 197 -4.12 -5.65 8.54
N ASN A 198 -3.68 -4.42 8.77
CA ASN A 198 -2.74 -4.11 9.84
C ASN A 198 -3.36 -4.39 11.21
N LEU A 199 -4.62 -3.99 11.42
CA LEU A 199 -5.33 -4.21 12.66
C LEU A 199 -5.54 -5.70 12.94
N VAL A 200 -6.01 -6.47 11.97
CA VAL A 200 -6.18 -7.93 12.13
C VAL A 200 -4.85 -8.58 12.52
N ILE A 201 -3.75 -8.30 11.82
CA ILE A 201 -2.43 -8.89 12.14
C ILE A 201 -1.94 -8.45 13.52
N GLU A 202 -2.17 -7.20 13.91
CA GLU A 202 -1.83 -6.67 15.23
C GLU A 202 -2.58 -7.42 16.34
N GLU A 203 -3.88 -7.65 16.16
CA GLU A 203 -4.76 -8.35 17.10
C GLU A 203 -4.33 -9.81 17.32
N TYR A 204 -3.90 -10.52 16.28
CA TYR A 204 -3.33 -11.87 16.44
C TYR A 204 -1.84 -11.87 16.82
N GLY A 205 -1.26 -10.69 17.08
CA GLY A 205 0.11 -10.56 17.55
C GLY A 205 1.16 -11.01 16.54
N GLY A 206 0.88 -10.88 15.25
CA GLY A 206 1.80 -11.32 14.21
C GLY A 206 1.93 -12.85 14.16
N ARG A 207 0.87 -13.59 14.52
CA ARG A 207 0.80 -15.05 14.39
C ARG A 207 -0.44 -15.47 13.60
N CYS A 208 -0.32 -16.60 12.92
CA CYS A 208 -1.42 -17.23 12.21
C CYS A 208 -2.46 -17.76 13.20
N ALA A 209 -3.74 -17.45 12.99
CA ALA A 209 -4.86 -17.90 13.82
C ALA A 209 -5.09 -19.42 13.75
N ILE A 210 -4.57 -20.11 12.73
CA ILE A 210 -4.69 -21.57 12.57
C ILE A 210 -3.49 -22.30 13.18
N CYS A 211 -2.26 -21.94 12.79
CA CYS A 211 -1.07 -22.70 13.21
C CYS A 211 -0.25 -22.05 14.34
N GLY A 212 -0.54 -20.81 14.71
CA GLY A 212 0.22 -20.08 15.72
C GLY A 212 1.61 -19.61 15.27
N CYS A 213 2.09 -20.00 14.08
CA CYS A 213 3.38 -19.54 13.55
C CYS A 213 3.29 -18.12 12.98
N GLY A 214 4.44 -17.43 12.90
CA GLY A 214 4.61 -16.19 12.16
C GLY A 214 6.08 -15.93 11.88
N LEU A 215 6.41 -15.45 10.69
CA LEU A 215 7.72 -14.91 10.31
C LEU A 215 7.60 -13.40 10.17
N ARG A 216 8.71 -12.73 10.49
CA ARG A 216 8.80 -11.28 10.43
C ARG A 216 10.21 -10.87 10.06
N LEU A 217 10.33 -9.98 9.10
CA LEU A 217 11.59 -9.29 8.81
C LEU A 217 11.88 -8.25 9.89
N SER A 218 13.16 -7.91 10.09
CA SER A 218 13.56 -6.82 10.97
C SER A 218 12.95 -5.47 10.55
N SER A 219 12.60 -5.30 9.27
CA SER A 219 11.86 -4.15 8.74
C SER A 219 10.41 -4.07 9.22
N GLY A 220 9.89 -5.13 9.85
CA GLY A 220 8.54 -5.21 10.38
C GLY A 220 7.54 -5.91 9.45
N ALA A 221 7.90 -6.19 8.19
CA ALA A 221 7.08 -6.97 7.26
C ALA A 221 6.91 -8.43 7.73
N THR A 222 5.80 -9.07 7.35
CA THR A 222 5.42 -10.43 7.79
C THR A 222 4.80 -11.22 6.64
N GLU A 223 4.89 -12.55 6.64
CA GLU A 223 4.18 -13.39 5.66
C GLU A 223 2.67 -13.44 5.88
N LEU A 224 2.19 -12.95 7.03
CA LEU A 224 0.77 -13.00 7.36
C LEU A 224 -0.07 -12.11 6.45
N GLU A 225 -1.28 -12.57 6.21
CA GLU A 225 -2.33 -11.89 5.49
C GLU A 225 -3.57 -11.80 6.37
N ALA A 226 -4.43 -10.80 6.12
CA ALA A 226 -5.71 -10.70 6.79
C ALA A 226 -6.76 -11.32 5.87
N ALA A 227 -7.19 -12.53 6.20
CA ALA A 227 -8.26 -13.23 5.52
C ALA A 227 -9.61 -12.72 6.02
N HIS A 228 -10.50 -12.37 5.12
CA HIS A 228 -11.88 -12.08 5.48
C HIS A 228 -12.67 -13.39 5.66
N VAL A 229 -13.40 -13.53 6.76
CA VAL A 229 -14.25 -14.70 7.00
C VAL A 229 -15.48 -14.68 6.08
N ILE A 230 -16.13 -13.52 5.96
CA ILE A 230 -17.03 -13.21 4.85
C ILE A 230 -16.21 -12.47 3.78
N PRO A 231 -15.98 -13.06 2.59
CA PRO A 231 -15.09 -12.52 1.59
C PRO A 231 -15.64 -11.25 0.93
N LYS A 232 -14.72 -10.43 0.39
CA LYS A 232 -15.09 -9.15 -0.25
C LYS A 232 -16.00 -9.27 -1.46
N PHE A 233 -15.95 -10.36 -2.22
CA PHE A 233 -16.88 -10.57 -3.34
C PHE A 233 -18.33 -10.76 -2.87
N ALA A 234 -18.53 -11.22 -1.63
CA ALA A 234 -19.83 -11.33 -0.96
C ALA A 234 -20.17 -10.07 -0.13
N LYS A 235 -19.48 -8.95 -0.37
CA LYS A 235 -19.62 -7.68 0.37
C LYS A 235 -19.30 -7.76 1.86
N GLY A 236 -18.42 -8.69 2.29
CA GLY A 236 -18.00 -8.76 3.68
C GLY A 236 -17.32 -7.48 4.16
N VAL A 237 -17.61 -7.09 5.40
CA VAL A 237 -17.15 -5.83 5.99
C VAL A 237 -15.63 -5.79 6.26
N ASP A 238 -15.01 -4.60 6.16
CA ASP A 238 -13.66 -4.35 6.72
C ASP A 238 -13.74 -4.03 8.23
N ASP A 239 -14.22 -5.00 9.02
CA ASP A 239 -14.27 -4.98 10.48
C ASP A 239 -13.35 -6.06 11.01
N VAL A 240 -12.53 -5.78 12.04
CA VAL A 240 -11.60 -6.75 12.63
C VAL A 240 -12.29 -8.07 13.01
N ARG A 241 -13.55 -8.01 13.46
CA ARG A 241 -14.37 -9.17 13.82
C ARG A 241 -14.83 -10.00 12.60
N ASN A 242 -14.51 -9.57 11.37
CA ASN A 242 -14.64 -10.34 10.13
C ASN A 242 -13.27 -10.80 9.61
N GLY A 243 -12.20 -10.71 10.41
CA GLY A 243 -10.82 -10.95 9.98
C GLY A 243 -10.08 -12.00 10.79
N LEU A 244 -9.26 -12.79 10.08
CA LEU A 244 -8.27 -13.71 10.66
C LEU A 244 -6.88 -13.36 10.13
N ALA A 245 -5.88 -13.31 11.00
CA ALA A 245 -4.49 -13.26 10.53
C ALA A 245 -4.04 -14.66 10.17
N LEU A 246 -3.74 -14.94 8.90
CA LEU A 246 -3.36 -16.27 8.42
C LEU A 246 -2.03 -16.23 7.67
N CYS A 247 -1.21 -17.28 7.78
CA CYS A 247 -0.08 -17.43 6.87
C CYS A 247 -0.59 -17.79 5.47
N ARG A 248 0.19 -17.50 4.43
CA ARG A 248 -0.23 -17.66 3.02
C ARG A 248 -0.84 -19.04 2.71
N THR A 249 -0.26 -20.12 3.24
CA THR A 249 -0.78 -21.47 3.04
C THR A 249 -2.17 -21.65 3.63
N HIS A 250 -2.38 -21.25 4.88
CA HIS A 250 -3.68 -21.40 5.53
C HIS A 250 -4.71 -20.41 5.00
N HIS A 251 -4.29 -19.20 4.59
CA HIS A 251 -5.17 -18.26 3.91
C HIS A 251 -5.70 -18.86 2.60
N TRP A 252 -4.80 -19.39 1.76
CA TRP A 252 -5.21 -20.04 0.52
C TRP A 252 -6.13 -21.25 0.78
N ALA A 253 -5.81 -22.08 1.78
CA ALA A 253 -6.64 -23.23 2.14
C ALA A 253 -8.04 -22.80 2.63
N PHE A 254 -8.13 -21.72 3.41
CA PHE A 254 -9.38 -21.19 3.91
C PHE A 254 -10.25 -20.59 2.78
N ASP A 255 -9.66 -19.77 1.90
CA ASP A 255 -10.36 -19.16 0.76
C ASP A 255 -10.90 -20.19 -0.25
N ASN A 256 -10.24 -21.36 -0.34
CA ASN A 256 -10.65 -22.49 -1.18
C ASN A 256 -11.49 -23.52 -0.41
N TRP A 257 -11.97 -23.16 0.78
CA TRP A 257 -12.86 -23.98 1.60
C TRP A 257 -12.28 -25.33 2.01
N LEU A 258 -10.95 -25.50 2.02
CA LEU A 258 -10.34 -26.72 2.54
C LEU A 258 -10.44 -26.80 4.07
N ILE A 259 -10.58 -25.63 4.71
CA ILE A 259 -10.74 -25.44 6.16
C ILE A 259 -12.01 -24.63 6.40
N GLY A 260 -12.89 -25.14 7.25
CA GLY A 260 -14.07 -24.46 7.77
C GLY A 260 -13.91 -24.10 9.25
N ILE A 261 -14.79 -23.26 9.76
CA ILE A 261 -14.83 -22.84 11.17
C ILE A 261 -16.25 -23.10 11.67
N LEU A 262 -16.37 -23.86 12.76
CA LEU A 262 -17.63 -24.11 13.45
C LEU A 262 -18.01 -22.94 14.38
N PRO A 263 -19.27 -22.82 14.81
CA PRO A 263 -19.75 -21.72 15.66
C PRO A 263 -18.98 -21.53 16.98
N ASN A 264 -18.36 -22.60 17.49
CA ASN A 264 -17.53 -22.60 18.69
C ASN A 264 -16.03 -22.32 18.41
N GLY A 265 -15.68 -21.90 17.18
CA GLY A 265 -14.31 -21.59 16.77
C GLY A 265 -13.44 -22.81 16.50
N ILE A 266 -14.02 -24.01 16.44
CA ILE A 266 -13.31 -25.24 16.06
C ILE A 266 -13.12 -25.29 14.54
N LEU A 267 -11.90 -25.57 14.11
CA LEU A 267 -11.53 -25.80 12.72
C LEU A 267 -12.03 -27.16 12.26
N ARG A 268 -12.51 -27.22 11.01
CA ARG A 268 -12.91 -28.46 10.36
C ARG A 268 -12.29 -28.60 8.99
N ILE A 269 -11.74 -29.77 8.69
CA ILE A 269 -11.22 -30.11 7.37
C ILE A 269 -12.25 -30.97 6.64
N ALA A 270 -12.51 -30.66 5.37
CA ALA A 270 -13.50 -31.42 4.61
C ALA A 270 -13.05 -32.89 4.40
N PRO A 271 -13.96 -33.88 4.46
CA PRO A 271 -13.57 -35.29 4.38
C PRO A 271 -12.78 -35.64 3.12
N ILE A 272 -13.22 -35.18 1.94
CA ILE A 272 -12.49 -35.44 0.68
C ILE A 272 -11.10 -34.78 0.67
N VAL A 273 -10.96 -33.61 1.30
CA VAL A 273 -9.67 -32.92 1.46
C VAL A 273 -8.72 -33.78 2.28
N SER A 274 -9.24 -34.51 3.27
CA SER A 274 -8.43 -35.41 4.11
C SER A 274 -7.92 -36.67 3.44
N THR A 275 -8.52 -37.08 2.32
CA THR A 275 -8.06 -38.23 1.54
C THR A 275 -6.88 -37.92 0.62
N LEU A 276 -6.58 -36.64 0.38
CA LEU A 276 -5.52 -36.21 -0.54
C LEU A 276 -4.18 -36.11 0.21
N PRO A 277 -3.13 -36.85 -0.22
CA PRO A 277 -1.82 -36.85 0.46
C PRO A 277 -1.17 -35.46 0.57
N GLN A 278 -1.47 -34.54 -0.35
CA GLN A 278 -0.94 -33.18 -0.37
C GLN A 278 -1.44 -32.34 0.82
N ASN A 279 -2.59 -32.71 1.40
CA ASN A 279 -3.28 -31.96 2.45
C ASN A 279 -3.01 -32.52 3.85
N VAL A 280 -2.14 -33.52 4.00
CA VAL A 280 -1.85 -34.17 5.29
C VAL A 280 -1.47 -33.15 6.38
N SER A 281 -0.79 -32.06 6.01
CA SER A 281 -0.44 -30.99 6.95
C SER A 281 -1.66 -30.30 7.57
N LEU A 282 -2.79 -30.21 6.84
CA LEU A 282 -4.02 -29.57 7.31
C LEU A 282 -4.74 -30.42 8.37
N LEU A 283 -4.59 -31.75 8.33
CA LEU A 283 -5.24 -32.68 9.26
C LEU A 283 -4.81 -32.48 10.70
N ASN A 284 -3.62 -31.93 10.90
CA ASN A 284 -3.14 -31.55 12.23
C ASN A 284 -4.00 -30.46 12.90
N TYR A 285 -4.89 -29.81 12.16
CA TYR A 285 -5.74 -28.73 12.67
C TYR A 285 -7.22 -29.09 12.72
N ASP A 286 -7.64 -30.24 12.18
CA ASP A 286 -9.04 -30.69 12.30
C ASP A 286 -9.39 -30.88 13.78
N GLY A 287 -10.54 -30.34 14.19
CA GLY A 287 -11.00 -30.40 15.58
C GLY A 287 -10.25 -29.48 16.56
N LYS A 288 -9.25 -28.71 16.11
CA LYS A 288 -8.56 -27.73 16.96
C LYS A 288 -9.27 -26.38 16.97
N HIS A 289 -9.12 -25.65 18.07
CA HIS A 289 -9.60 -24.27 18.15
C HIS A 289 -8.67 -23.32 17.40
N LEU A 290 -9.26 -22.28 16.80
CA LEU A 290 -8.52 -21.09 16.40
C LEU A 290 -7.76 -20.50 17.59
N PHE A 291 -6.55 -20.02 17.34
CA PHE A 291 -5.86 -19.15 18.29
C PHE A 291 -6.64 -17.84 18.42
N PRO A 292 -6.94 -17.38 19.64
CA PRO A 292 -7.73 -16.16 19.82
C PRO A 292 -6.91 -14.90 19.51
N PRO A 293 -7.57 -13.79 19.14
CA PRO A 293 -6.93 -12.48 19.14
C PRO A 293 -6.59 -12.05 20.58
N LYS A 294 -5.71 -11.05 20.71
CA LYS A 294 -5.32 -10.46 22.00
C LYS A 294 -6.51 -9.84 22.74
N ASN A 295 -7.42 -9.19 22.03
CA ASN A 295 -8.66 -8.69 22.59
C ASN A 295 -9.82 -9.61 22.19
N GLU A 296 -10.43 -10.27 23.17
CA GLU A 296 -11.55 -11.20 22.93
C GLU A 296 -12.76 -10.53 22.26
N GLN A 297 -12.97 -9.22 22.46
CA GLN A 297 -14.04 -8.48 21.78
C GLN A 297 -13.83 -8.38 20.26
N ASN A 298 -12.58 -8.57 19.82
CA ASN A 298 -12.19 -8.60 18.41
C ASN A 298 -12.16 -10.02 17.83
N ALA A 299 -12.60 -11.03 18.59
CA ALA A 299 -12.81 -12.37 18.05
C ALA A 299 -13.76 -12.32 16.85
N VAL A 300 -13.60 -13.27 15.93
CA VAL A 300 -14.46 -13.35 14.76
C VAL A 300 -15.92 -13.46 15.22
N HIS A 301 -16.76 -12.55 14.73
CA HIS A 301 -18.15 -12.48 15.14
C HIS A 301 -18.92 -13.73 14.70
N LEU A 302 -19.84 -14.20 15.54
CA LEU A 302 -20.62 -15.40 15.29
C LEU A 302 -21.35 -15.35 13.94
N ASP A 303 -21.92 -14.21 13.56
CA ASP A 303 -22.60 -14.05 12.26
C ASP A 303 -21.68 -14.32 11.06
N ALA A 304 -20.40 -13.91 11.15
CA ALA A 304 -19.41 -14.18 10.12
C ALA A 304 -19.06 -15.68 10.07
N ILE A 305 -18.89 -16.30 11.23
CA ILE A 305 -18.64 -17.75 11.34
C ILE A 305 -19.83 -18.54 10.76
N LEU A 306 -21.06 -18.22 11.16
CA LEU A 306 -22.26 -18.90 10.66
C LEU A 306 -22.42 -18.75 9.15
N TRP A 307 -22.06 -17.59 8.59
CA TRP A 307 -22.05 -17.40 7.14
C TRP A 307 -21.00 -18.30 6.46
N SER A 308 -19.77 -18.30 6.99
CA SER A 308 -18.67 -19.11 6.45
C SER A 308 -18.96 -20.61 6.56
N GLU A 309 -19.50 -21.06 7.69
CA GLU A 309 -19.88 -22.45 7.93
C GLU A 309 -20.94 -22.92 6.92
N ARG A 310 -21.99 -22.11 6.69
CA ARG A 310 -23.00 -22.43 5.67
C ARG A 310 -22.36 -22.60 4.30
N LYS A 311 -21.45 -21.73 3.89
CA LYS A 311 -20.76 -21.82 2.59
C LYS A 311 -19.84 -23.03 2.49
N PHE A 312 -19.07 -23.31 3.54
CA PHE A 312 -18.26 -24.51 3.64
C PHE A 312 -19.11 -25.78 3.50
N ASN A 313 -20.25 -25.83 4.20
CA ASN A 313 -21.20 -26.94 4.11
C ASN A 313 -21.86 -27.04 2.73
N GLU A 314 -22.25 -25.94 2.09
CA GLU A 314 -22.81 -25.96 0.73
C GLU A 314 -21.86 -26.58 -0.30
N ILE A 315 -20.55 -26.37 -0.13
CA ILE A 315 -19.51 -26.88 -1.03
C ILE A 315 -19.27 -28.37 -0.80
N TRP A 316 -19.25 -28.82 0.46
CA TRP A 316 -18.86 -30.18 0.82
C TRP A 316 -19.99 -31.14 1.21
N GLN A 317 -21.22 -30.67 1.42
CA GLN A 317 -22.40 -31.53 1.64
C GLN A 317 -23.12 -31.91 0.33
N ARG A 318 -22.59 -31.50 -0.83
CA ARG A 318 -23.06 -31.95 -2.16
C ARG A 318 -22.27 -33.14 -2.73
N GLY A 319 -21.41 -33.77 -1.92
CA GLY A 319 -20.60 -34.93 -2.30
C GLY A 319 -20.86 -36.11 -1.38
#